data_AF-M0ERZ0-F1
#
_entry.id   AF-M0ERZ0-F1
#
_cell.length_a   1.000
_cell.length_b   1.000
_cell.length_c   1.000
_cell.angle_alpha   90.00
_cell.angle_beta   90.00
_cell.angle_gamma   90.00
#
_symmetry.space_group_name_H-M   'P 1'
#
loop_
_entity.id
_entity.type
_entity.pdbx_description
1 polymer ?
#
loop_
_entity_poly.entity_id
_entity_poly.type
_entity_poly.pdbx_seq_one_letter_code
_entity_poly.pdbx_strand_id
1 'polypeptide(L)'
;MTDVDPPDVDLPDGEYTAVVDNVEDGLATVFFERDGDEVGNAVLDPSRLPPEGRRADAILSVTLDGGRIDSAAYEPGRTERRAEAAQDRFDRLSERPPADEEP
;
A
#
# COMPACT_ATOMS: atom_id res chain seq x y z
N MET A 1 -0.62 16.18 33.36
CA MET A 1 0.23 15.16 32.73
C MET A 1 -0.66 14.55 31.67
N THR A 2 -0.58 15.08 30.44
CA THR A 2 -1.45 14.63 29.35
C THR A 2 -1.09 13.18 29.07
N ASP A 3 -2.05 12.28 29.20
CA ASP A 3 -1.93 10.91 28.71
C ASP A 3 -1.79 11.04 27.19
N VAL A 4 -0.54 10.99 26.71
CA VAL A 4 -0.27 10.96 25.28
C VAL A 4 -0.50 9.51 24.92
N ASP A 5 -1.72 9.23 24.44
CA ASP A 5 -2.07 7.92 23.86
C ASP A 5 -0.90 7.48 22.95
N PRO A 6 -0.34 6.28 23.18
CA PRO A 6 0.86 5.83 22.50
C PRO A 6 0.67 5.86 20.97
N PRO A 7 1.75 6.09 20.21
CA PRO A 7 1.67 6.11 18.76
C PRO A 7 1.20 4.74 18.26
N ASP A 8 0.26 4.74 17.31
CA ASP A 8 -0.23 3.52 16.66
C ASP A 8 0.74 3.03 15.58
N VAL A 9 1.63 3.92 15.11
CA VAL A 9 2.63 3.69 14.07
C VAL A 9 3.99 4.16 14.57
N ASP A 10 4.98 3.26 14.60
CA ASP A 10 6.36 3.54 15.03
C ASP A 10 7.20 4.07 13.84
N LEU A 11 6.74 5.17 13.24
CA LEU A 11 7.39 5.86 12.13
C LEU A 11 7.44 7.37 12.40
N PRO A 12 8.47 8.09 11.92
CA PRO A 12 8.53 9.52 12.06
C PRO A 12 7.42 10.22 11.26
N ASP A 13 7.15 11.48 11.60
CA ASP A 13 6.16 12.29 10.91
C ASP A 13 6.53 12.49 9.43
N GLY A 14 5.51 12.60 8.57
CA GLY A 14 5.66 12.90 7.15
C GLY A 14 4.79 12.04 6.23
N GLU A 15 5.06 12.15 4.93
CA GLU A 15 4.29 11.47 3.88
C GLU A 15 4.84 10.07 3.60
N TYR A 16 3.92 9.14 3.35
CA TYR A 16 4.17 7.73 3.03
C TYR A 16 3.15 7.22 2.01
N THR A 17 3.54 6.19 1.27
CA THR A 17 2.58 5.32 0.57
C THR A 17 2.21 4.20 1.52
N ALA A 18 0.93 4.01 1.81
CA ALA A 18 0.44 2.91 2.64
C ALA A 18 -0.24 1.85 1.77
N VAL A 19 0.11 0.59 1.99
CA VAL A 19 -0.49 -0.58 1.34
C VAL A 19 -1.24 -1.38 2.39
N VAL A 20 -2.55 -1.54 2.18
CA VAL A 20 -3.38 -2.40 3.04
C VAL A 20 -3.19 -3.84 2.58
N ASP A 21 -2.48 -4.63 3.38
CA ASP A 21 -2.21 -6.04 3.07
C ASP A 21 -3.48 -6.87 3.28
N ASN A 22 -4.13 -6.71 4.43
CA ASN A 22 -5.36 -7.44 4.74
C ASN A 22 -6.26 -6.70 5.72
N VAL A 23 -7.55 -7.04 5.72
CA VAL A 23 -8.54 -6.57 6.69
C VAL A 23 -9.32 -7.78 7.24
N GLU A 24 -8.94 -8.21 8.44
CA GLU A 24 -9.46 -9.41 9.10
C GLU A 24 -9.71 -9.16 10.59
N ASP A 25 -10.69 -9.87 11.17
CA ASP A 25 -11.05 -9.76 12.59
C ASP A 25 -11.31 -8.33 13.08
N GLY A 26 -11.71 -7.43 12.17
CA GLY A 26 -11.97 -6.02 12.46
C GLY A 26 -10.71 -5.14 12.52
N LEU A 27 -9.56 -5.65 12.07
CA LEU A 27 -8.27 -4.94 12.04
C LEU A 27 -7.72 -4.92 10.61
N ALA A 28 -6.93 -3.89 10.30
CA ALA A 28 -6.22 -3.75 9.04
C ALA A 28 -4.71 -3.81 9.29
N THR A 29 -4.01 -4.70 8.58
CA THR A 29 -2.54 -4.69 8.52
C THR A 29 -2.11 -3.77 7.39
N VAL A 30 -1.30 -2.77 7.71
CA VAL A 30 -0.88 -1.72 6.77
C VAL A 30 0.64 -1.62 6.76
N PHE A 31 1.22 -1.69 5.57
CA PHE A 31 2.64 -1.45 5.32
C PHE A 31 2.85 -0.04 4.79
N PHE A 32 3.94 0.61 5.22
CA PHE A 32 4.31 1.95 4.80
C PHE A 32 5.58 1.90 3.97
N GLU A 33 5.55 2.59 2.85
CA GLU A 33 6.66 2.72 1.91
C GLU A 33 7.07 4.20 1.78
N ARG A 34 8.36 4.43 1.58
CA ARG A 34 8.92 5.73 1.18
C ARG A 34 9.93 5.49 0.05
N ASP A 35 9.81 6.26 -1.02
CA ASP A 35 10.65 6.12 -2.23
C ASP A 35 10.64 4.71 -2.88
N GLY A 36 9.62 3.90 -2.58
CA GLY A 36 9.44 2.54 -3.12
C GLY A 36 10.02 1.42 -2.24
N ASP A 37 10.59 1.76 -1.09
CA ASP A 37 11.07 0.81 -0.08
C ASP A 37 10.11 0.76 1.11
N GLU A 38 9.83 -0.44 1.62
CA GLU A 38 9.09 -0.63 2.88
C GLU A 38 9.93 -0.12 4.05
N VAL A 39 9.33 0.76 4.85
CA VAL A 39 9.98 1.39 6.01
C VAL A 39 9.38 0.97 7.34
N GLY A 40 8.20 0.35 7.33
CA GLY A 40 7.54 -0.17 8.53
C GLY A 40 6.11 -0.59 8.29
N ASN A 41 5.44 -1.06 9.35
CA ASN A 41 4.06 -1.54 9.30
C ASN A 41 3.33 -1.26 10.61
N ALA A 42 1.99 -1.28 10.55
CA ALA A 42 1.12 -1.15 11.72
C ALA A 42 -0.16 -1.99 11.58
N VAL A 43 -0.75 -2.34 12.72
CA VAL A 43 -2.08 -2.94 12.78
C VAL A 43 -3.04 -1.88 13.31
N LEU A 44 -4.03 -1.51 12.50
CA LEU A 44 -4.88 -0.35 12.74
C LEU A 44 -6.36 -0.75 12.72
N ASP A 45 -7.19 0.04 13.39
CA ASP A 45 -8.64 -0.03 13.19
C ASP A 45 -8.97 0.48 11.77
N PRO A 46 -9.71 -0.29 10.93
CA PRO A 46 -10.06 0.10 9.57
C PRO A 46 -10.83 1.42 9.50
N SER A 47 -11.49 1.83 10.59
CA SER A 47 -12.18 3.12 10.69
C SER A 47 -11.26 4.32 10.52
N ARG A 48 -9.95 4.15 10.76
CA ARG A 48 -8.91 5.18 10.52
C ARG A 48 -8.52 5.33 9.06
N LEU A 49 -8.91 4.38 8.21
CA LEU A 49 -8.68 4.42 6.78
C LEU A 49 -9.90 5.02 6.06
N PRO A 50 -9.70 5.67 4.90
CA PRO A 50 -10.81 6.10 4.06
C PRO A 50 -11.66 4.87 3.67
N PRO A 51 -13.00 4.98 3.62
CA PRO A 51 -13.89 3.86 3.32
C PRO A 51 -13.50 3.05 2.09
N GLU A 52 -13.04 3.72 1.03
CA GLU A 52 -12.60 3.13 -0.23
C GLU A 52 -11.32 2.28 -0.08
N GLY A 53 -10.51 2.59 0.93
CA GLY A 53 -9.26 1.92 1.24
C GLY A 53 -9.36 0.76 2.24
N ARG A 54 -10.55 0.45 2.77
CA ARG A 54 -10.75 -0.59 3.80
C ARG A 54 -10.83 -2.00 3.20
N ARG A 55 -9.83 -2.34 2.39
CA ARG A 55 -9.76 -3.62 1.69
C ARG A 55 -8.31 -3.97 1.40
N ALA A 56 -8.04 -5.27 1.29
CA ALA A 56 -6.76 -5.76 0.82
C ALA A 56 -6.39 -5.15 -0.54
N ASP A 57 -5.08 -4.99 -0.75
CA ASP A 57 -4.43 -4.39 -1.92
C ASP A 57 -4.75 -2.91 -2.16
N ALA A 58 -5.39 -2.21 -1.21
CA ALA A 58 -5.63 -0.77 -1.34
C ALA A 58 -4.33 0.00 -1.13
N ILE A 59 -4.00 0.89 -2.07
CA ILE A 59 -2.88 1.82 -1.97
C ILE A 59 -3.41 3.20 -1.58
N LEU A 60 -2.83 3.76 -0.53
CA LEU A 60 -3.19 5.05 0.05
C LEU A 60 -1.98 5.98 0.07
N SER A 61 -2.21 7.27 -0.18
CA SER A 61 -1.27 8.31 0.24
C SER A 61 -1.62 8.72 1.66
N VAL A 62 -0.67 8.66 2.59
CA VAL A 62 -0.91 8.95 4.01
C VAL A 62 0.11 9.95 4.57
N THR A 63 -0.35 10.81 5.47
CA THR A 63 0.51 11.67 6.29
C THR A 63 0.46 11.21 7.73
N LEU A 64 1.63 11.00 8.34
CA LEU A 64 1.77 10.68 9.76
C LEU A 64 2.11 11.94 10.56
N ASP A 65 1.44 12.10 11.71
CA ASP A 65 1.74 13.11 12.75
C ASP A 65 1.63 12.44 14.13
N GLY A 66 2.70 12.52 14.92
CA GLY A 66 2.77 11.91 16.25
C GLY A 66 2.55 10.39 16.25
N GLY A 67 2.95 9.71 15.17
CA GLY A 67 2.73 8.27 15.00
C GLY A 67 1.27 7.87 14.76
N ARG A 68 0.46 8.79 14.20
CA ARG A 68 -0.92 8.53 13.77
C ARG A 68 -1.16 9.02 12.36
N ILE A 69 -2.14 8.41 11.70
CA ILE A 69 -2.63 8.91 10.40
C ILE A 69 -3.36 10.24 10.64
N ASP A 70 -2.74 11.34 10.21
CA ASP A 70 -3.36 12.66 10.17
C ASP A 70 -4.29 12.79 8.96
N SER A 71 -3.84 12.29 7.81
CA SER A 71 -4.63 12.24 6.58
C SER A 71 -4.33 10.99 5.75
N ALA A 72 -5.34 10.49 5.04
CA ALA A 72 -5.25 9.35 4.15
C ALA A 72 -6.17 9.52 2.95
N ALA A 73 -5.63 9.33 1.75
CA ALA A 73 -6.37 9.39 0.49
C ALA A 73 -6.16 8.10 -0.30
N TYR A 74 -7.25 7.52 -0.80
CA TYR A 74 -7.18 6.36 -1.70
C TYR A 74 -6.65 6.77 -3.07
N GLU A 75 -5.63 6.07 -3.56
CA GLU A 75 -4.93 6.36 -4.82
C GLU A 75 -5.27 5.26 -5.87
N PRO A 76 -6.44 5.30 -6.52
CA PRO A 76 -6.89 4.25 -7.44
C PRO A 76 -5.92 4.00 -8.60
N GLY A 77 -5.30 5.06 -9.13
CA GLY A 77 -4.39 4.97 -10.28
C GLY A 77 -3.03 4.32 -9.99
N ARG A 78 -2.61 4.22 -8.72
CA ARG A 78 -1.40 3.46 -8.32
C ARG A 78 -1.68 1.96 -8.24
N THR A 79 -2.88 1.59 -7.78
CA THR A 79 -3.36 0.20 -7.77
C THR A 79 -3.46 -0.35 -9.20
N GLU A 80 -3.97 0.44 -10.14
CA GLU A 80 -4.08 0.08 -11.57
C GLU A 80 -2.71 -0.01 -12.27
N ARG A 81 -1.76 0.91 -11.97
CA ARG A 81 -0.40 0.86 -12.54
C ARG A 81 0.40 -0.38 -12.12
N ARG A 82 0.18 -0.93 -10.93
CA ARG A 82 0.81 -2.20 -10.51
C ARG A 82 0.19 -3.40 -11.24
N ALA A 83 -1.12 -3.36 -11.51
CA ALA A 83 -1.79 -4.37 -12.33
C ALA A 83 -1.28 -4.35 -13.79
N GLU A 84 -1.12 -3.17 -14.40
CA GLU A 84 -0.56 -3.05 -15.76
C GLU A 84 0.89 -3.54 -15.84
N ALA A 85 1.75 -3.17 -14.89
CA ALA A 85 3.15 -3.61 -14.89
C ALA A 85 3.32 -5.14 -14.72
N ALA A 86 2.39 -5.79 -14.01
CA ALA A 86 2.35 -7.24 -13.91
C ALA A 86 1.88 -7.90 -15.22
N GLN A 87 0.91 -7.29 -15.91
CA GLN A 87 0.37 -7.75 -17.19
C GLN A 87 1.41 -7.64 -18.32
N ASP A 88 2.11 -6.50 -18.43
CA ASP A 88 3.15 -6.23 -19.44
C ASP A 88 4.29 -7.27 -19.43
N ARG A 89 4.64 -7.77 -18.23
CA ARG A 89 5.67 -8.80 -18.09
C ARG A 89 5.16 -10.17 -18.51
N PHE A 90 3.88 -10.45 -18.31
CA PHE A 90 3.25 -11.71 -18.69
C PHE A 90 3.06 -11.80 -20.21
N ASP A 91 2.66 -10.72 -20.86
CA ASP A 91 2.56 -10.65 -22.33
C ASP A 91 3.92 -10.90 -22.99
N ARG A 92 4.99 -10.25 -22.49
CA ARG A 92 6.37 -10.47 -22.97
C ARG A 92 6.88 -11.91 -22.79
N LEU A 93 6.41 -12.62 -21.76
CA LEU A 93 6.76 -14.02 -21.53
C LEU A 93 5.87 -14.98 -22.36
N SER A 94 4.69 -14.52 -22.77
CA SER A 94 3.73 -15.28 -23.57
C SER A 94 3.93 -15.10 -25.07
N GLU A 95 4.66 -14.06 -25.49
CA GLU A 95 5.17 -13.91 -26.84
C GLU A 95 6.11 -15.08 -27.15
N ARG A 96 5.59 -16.01 -27.97
CA ARG A 96 6.31 -17.18 -28.45
C ARG A 96 7.63 -16.73 -29.08
N PRO A 97 8.77 -17.36 -28.75
CA PRO A 97 9.99 -17.18 -29.53
C PRO A 97 9.66 -17.44 -31.01
N PRO A 98 10.19 -16.65 -31.96
CA PRO A 98 9.99 -16.94 -33.37
C PRO A 98 10.41 -18.39 -33.62
N ALA A 99 9.57 -19.15 -34.32
CA ALA A 99 9.97 -20.46 -34.79
C ALA A 99 11.19 -20.26 -35.69
N ASP A 100 12.31 -20.88 -35.32
CA ASP A 100 13.44 -21.06 -36.22
C ASP A 100 12.95 -21.90 -37.41
N GLU A 101 12.36 -21.23 -38.41
CA GLU A 101 12.20 -21.74 -39.77
C GLU A 101 13.56 -21.60 -40.46
N GLU A 102 14.44 -22.58 -40.24
CA GLU A 102 15.63 -22.75 -41.06
C GLU A 102 15.25 -23.51 -42.36
N PRO A 103 15.63 -22.99 -43.55
CA PRO A 103 15.17 -23.44 -44.88
C PRO A 103 15.81 -24.74 -45.40
#